data_AF-A0A496EDV5-F1
#
_entry.id   AF-A0A496EDV5-F1
#
_cell.length_a   1.000
_cell.length_b   1.000
_cell.length_c   1.000
_cell.angle_alpha   90.00
_cell.angle_beta   90.00
_cell.angle_gamma   90.00
#
_symmetry.space_group_name_H-M   'P 1'
#
loop_
_entity.id
_entity.type
_entity.pdbx_description
1 polymer ?
#
loop_
_entity_poly.entity_id
_entity_poly.type
_entity_poly.pdbx_seq_one_letter_code
_entity_poly.pdbx_strand_id
1 'polypeptide(L)' 'MIKPCNCASQNKAMATYENIRRLAIKMAASDKRIYVLIRKTDGTFAFEPLDAMVSKGDIVEYIHYL' A
#
# COMPACT_ATOMS: atom_id res chain seq x y z
N MET A 1 30.57 -4.04 -13.50
CA MET A 1 30.07 -4.20 -12.11
C MET A 1 28.68 -3.57 -12.03
N ILE A 2 27.63 -4.38 -11.84
CA ILE A 2 26.29 -3.86 -11.56
C ILE A 2 26.31 -3.40 -10.09
N LYS A 3 26.09 -2.11 -9.84
CA LYS A 3 25.95 -1.57 -8.48
C LYS A 3 24.78 -2.30 -7.81
N PRO A 4 24.91 -2.83 -6.58
CA PRO A 4 23.79 -3.46 -5.91
C PRO A 4 22.65 -2.43 -5.79
N CYS A 5 21.47 -2.76 -6.32
CA CYS A 5 20.33 -1.84 -6.24
C CYS A 5 19.89 -1.79 -4.77
N ASN A 6 19.83 -0.58 -4.22
CA ASN A 6 19.36 -0.32 -2.86
C ASN A 6 17.82 -0.36 -2.76
N CYS A 7 17.15 -0.93 -3.78
CA CYS A 7 15.71 -0.87 -3.94
C CYS A 7 14.98 -1.48 -2.74
N ALA A 8 15.53 -2.51 -2.09
CA ALA A 8 14.95 -3.08 -0.88
C ALA A 8 14.87 -2.05 0.27
N SER A 9 15.95 -1.32 0.52
CA SER A 9 15.98 -0.27 1.55
C SER A 9 15.13 0.93 1.18
N GLN A 10 15.12 1.33 -0.10
CA GLN A 10 14.27 2.40 -0.59
C GLN A 10 12.78 2.03 -0.50
N ASN A 11 12.40 0.81 -0.90
CA ASN A 11 11.03 0.32 -0.81
C ASN A 11 10.54 0.28 0.63
N LYS A 12 11.39 -0.14 1.58
CA LYS A 12 11.06 -0.12 3.00
C LYS A 12 10.86 1.30 3.54
N ALA A 13 11.72 2.24 3.13
CA ALA A 13 11.59 3.66 3.50
C ALA A 13 10.36 4.33 2.87
N MET A 14 9.92 3.85 1.71
CA MET A 14 8.77 4.39 0.97
C MET A 14 7.43 3.75 1.39
N ALA A 15 7.45 2.58 2.05
CA ALA A 15 6.27 1.85 2.54
C ALA A 15 5.70 2.42 3.86
N THR A 16 5.74 3.75 4.00
CA THR A 16 5.11 4.47 5.11
C THR A 16 3.60 4.62 4.88
N TYR A 17 2.86 4.81 5.97
CA TYR A 17 1.41 5.02 5.92
C TYR A 17 1.01 6.10 4.91
N GLU A 18 1.57 7.31 5.01
CA GLU A 18 1.23 8.45 4.15
C GLU A 18 1.50 8.18 2.66
N ASN A 19 2.62 7.55 2.33
CA ASN A 19 2.97 7.25 0.95
C ASN A 19 2.04 6.20 0.34
N ILE A 20 1.78 5.12 1.09
CA ILE A 20 0.88 4.04 0.68
C ILE A 20 -0.55 4.57 0.56
N ARG A 21 -1.01 5.39 1.50
CA ARG A 21 -2.32 6.06 1.47
C ARG A 21 -2.49 6.92 0.24
N ARG A 22 -1.49 7.76 -0.08
CA ARG A 22 -1.52 8.60 -1.30
C ARG A 22 -1.62 7.77 -2.58
N LEU A 23 -0.94 6.62 -2.65
CA LEU A 23 -1.04 5.72 -3.81
C LEU A 23 -2.42 5.06 -3.88
N ALA A 24 -2.93 4.58 -2.75
CA ALA A 24 -4.26 3.97 -2.66
C ALA A 24 -5.37 4.93 -3.10
N ILE A 25 -5.32 6.21 -2.71
CA ILE A 25 -6.28 7.24 -3.16
C ILE A 25 -6.26 7.39 -4.69
N LYS A 26 -5.07 7.43 -5.29
CA LYS A 26 -4.92 7.53 -6.75
C LYS A 26 -5.50 6.31 -7.46
N MET A 27 -5.24 5.12 -6.93
CA MET A 27 -5.74 3.87 -7.50
C MET A 27 -7.26 3.75 -7.34
N ALA A 28 -7.81 4.09 -6.17
CA ALA A 28 -9.25 4.11 -5.94
C ALA A 28 -9.98 5.00 -6.95
N ALA A 29 -9.50 6.23 -7.14
CA ALA A 29 -10.06 7.16 -8.12
C ALA A 29 -9.94 6.66 -9.57
N SER A 30 -8.79 6.09 -9.95
CA SER A 30 -8.53 5.56 -11.29
C SER A 30 -9.44 4.36 -11.61
N ASP A 31 -9.54 3.42 -10.68
CA ASP A 31 -10.22 2.14 -10.91
C ASP A 31 -11.72 2.22 -10.58
N LYS A 32 -12.17 3.32 -9.94
CA LYS A 32 -13.50 3.48 -9.35
C LYS A 32 -13.83 2.32 -8.40
N ARG A 33 -12.88 1.98 -7.52
CA ARG A 33 -12.96 0.86 -6.57
C ARG A 33 -12.59 1.30 -5.17
N ILE A 34 -13.06 0.52 -4.19
CA ILE A 34 -12.69 0.69 -2.79
C ILE A 34 -11.40 -0.09 -2.54
N TYR A 35 -10.44 0.58 -1.96
CA TYR A 35 -9.18 -0.01 -1.51
C TYR A 35 -9.12 -0.04 0.02
N VAL A 36 -8.44 -1.04 0.56
CA VAL A 36 -8.14 -1.13 2.00
C VAL A 36 -6.67 -0.90 2.23
N LEU A 37 -6.34 -0.10 3.25
CA LEU A 37 -4.99 0.06 3.74
C LEU A 37 -4.74 -0.96 4.86
N ILE A 38 -3.65 -1.70 4.75
CA ILE A 38 -3.33 -2.83 5.63
C ILE A 38 -1.99 -2.56 6.29
N ARG A 39 -1.95 -2.65 7.63
CA ARG A 39 -0.72 -2.67 8.40
C ARG A 39 -0.26 -4.12 8.56
N LYS A 40 0.92 -4.44 8.02
CA LYS A 40 1.53 -5.77 8.11
C LYS A 40 2.23 -5.97 9.46
N THR A 41 2.47 -7.23 9.82
CA THR A 41 3.15 -7.62 11.07
C THR A 41 4.59 -7.11 11.16
N ASP A 42 5.23 -6.82 10.03
CA ASP A 42 6.59 -6.24 9.97
C ASP A 42 6.62 -4.71 10.13
N GLY A 43 5.46 -4.10 10.37
CA GLY A 43 5.30 -2.65 10.55
C GLY A 43 5.20 -1.84 9.27
N THR A 44 5.27 -2.49 8.09
CA THR A 44 5.06 -1.82 6.80
C THR A 44 3.57 -1.73 6.43
N PHE A 45 3.27 -0.89 5.45
CA PHE A 45 1.91 -0.70 4.95
C PHE A 45 1.78 -1.21 3.51
N ALA A 46 0.60 -1.72 3.19
CA ALA A 46 0.19 -2.06 1.83
C ALA A 46 -1.24 -1.59 1.59
N PHE A 47 -1.67 -1.58 0.33
CA PHE A 47 -3.06 -1.36 -0.04
C PHE A 47 -3.50 -2.38 -1.09
N GLU A 48 -4.73 -2.85 -0.98
CA GLU A 48 -5.31 -3.85 -1.87
C GLU A 48 -6.78 -3.52 -2.17
N PRO A 49 -7.33 -3.93 -3.32
CA PRO A 49 -8.76 -3.81 -3.59
C PRO A 49 -9.55 -4.60 -2.55
N LEU A 50 -10.67 -4.05 -2.06
CA LEU A 50 -11.50 -4.69 -1.04
C LEU A 50 -11.99 -6.08 -1.47
N ASP A 51 -12.28 -6.27 -2.76
CA ASP A 51 -12.78 -7.51 -3.36
C ASP A 51 -11.69 -8.55 -3.67
N ALA A 52 -10.41 -8.18 -3.55
CA ALA A 52 -9.27 -9.02 -3.90
C ALA A 52 -8.17 -9.00 -2.82
N MET A 53 -8.55 -8.76 -1.57
CA MET A 53 -7.60 -8.72 -0.46
C MET A 53 -7.00 -10.10 -0.17
N VAL A 54 -5.68 -10.17 -0.15
CA VAL A 54 -4.87 -11.38 0.11
C VAL A 54 -3.84 -11.16 1.22
N SER A 55 -3.44 -9.92 1.47
CA SER A 55 -2.47 -9.60 2.51
C SER A 55 -3.04 -9.86 3.90
N LYS A 56 -2.22 -10.51 4.75
CA LYS A 56 -2.52 -10.66 6.18
C LYS A 56 -2.04 -9.41 6.94
N GLY A 57 -2.87 -8.92 7.86
CA GLY A 57 -2.58 -7.76 8.69
C GLY A 57 -3.86 -7.11 9.18
N ASP A 58 -3.71 -5.97 9.85
CA ASP A 58 -4.83 -5.19 10.34
C ASP A 58 -5.26 -4.17 9.27
N ILE A 59 -6.55 -4.14 8.95
CA ILE A 59 -7.12 -3.07 8.13
C ILE A 59 -7.14 -1.79 8.97
N VAL A 60 -6.47 -0.75 8.50
CA VAL A 60 -6.36 0.54 9.21
C VAL A 60 -7.17 1.66 8.57
N GLU A 61 -7.51 1.54 7.28
CA GLU A 61 -8.34 2.54 6.58
C GLU A 61 -9.05 1.91 5.37
N TYR A 62 -10.28 2.38 5.11
CA TYR A 62 -11.00 2.13 3.86
C TYR A 62 -10.93 3.39 2.99
N ILE A 63 -10.47 3.25 1.76
CA ILE A 63 -10.29 4.36 0.82
C ILE A 63 -11.33 4.22 -0.29
N HIS A 64 -12.29 5.14 -0.25
CA HIS A 64 -13.30 5.29 -1.29
C HIS A 64 -12.80 6.16 -2.45
N TYR A 65 -13.40 5.95 -3.61
CA TYR A 65 -13.16 6.72 -4.83
C TYR A 65 -14.10 7.93 -4.98
N LEU A 66 -14.98 8.15 -4.00
CA LEU A 66 -15.98 9.23 -3.93
C LEU A 66 -15.68 10.14 -2.74
#